data_AF-A0A951ABE2-F1
#
_entry.id   AF-A0A951ABE2-F1
#
_cell.length_a   1.000
_cell.length_b   1.000
_cell.length_c   1.000
_cell.angle_alpha   90.00
_cell.angle_beta   90.00
_cell.angle_gamma   90.00
#
_symmetry.space_group_name_H-M   'P 1'
#
loop_
_entity.id
_entity.type
_entity.pdbx_description
1 polymer ?
#
loop_
_entity_poly.entity_id
_entity_poly.type
_entity_poly.pdbx_seq_one_letter_code
_entity_poly.pdbx_strand_id
1 'polypeptide(L)'
;IDPTAGLSGFHGRRIAFGLGLSGKQVAAMTEFVAALYRGFTTLDASLVEINPLVLTGDGQLVALDAKMGFDDNALFRHPDIEALRDEDEEDPIELEAGKHALNYVKLDGNIVCMVNGAGLAMATMDIIQLYGESPANFLDVGGGASTEKVTAAFKIILNDPNVKGILVNIFGGIMRCDVIAEGIVAAAREVNLHVPLVVWLEGTNVELGRKLLGQSGLPLIAAENFEDAAKKVVDVVKAAA
;
A
#
# COMPACT_ATOMS: atom_id res chain seq x y z
N ILE A 1 -8.66 26.74 1.32
CA ILE A 1 -10.00 27.01 0.76
C ILE A 1 -10.97 26.27 1.67
N ASP A 2 -12.01 26.94 2.16
CA ASP A 2 -13.01 26.26 3.00
C ASP A 2 -13.88 25.35 2.11
N PRO A 3 -14.11 24.07 2.47
CA PRO A 3 -14.89 23.15 1.64
C PRO A 3 -16.34 23.61 1.41
N THR A 4 -16.93 24.36 2.35
CA THR A 4 -18.32 24.84 2.25
C THR A 4 -18.41 26.13 1.44
N ALA A 5 -17.53 27.09 1.72
CA ALA A 5 -17.53 28.38 1.03
C ALA A 5 -16.90 28.31 -0.37
N GLY A 6 -16.05 27.31 -0.61
CA GLY A 6 -15.38 27.07 -1.89
C GLY A 6 -14.38 28.14 -2.30
N LEU A 7 -13.91 28.04 -3.54
CA LEU A 7 -13.01 29.01 -4.14
C LEU A 7 -13.78 30.27 -4.55
N SER A 8 -13.43 31.40 -3.96
CA SER A 8 -13.82 32.73 -4.45
C SER A 8 -12.71 33.41 -5.27
N GLY A 9 -13.09 34.42 -6.06
CA GLY A 9 -12.16 35.14 -6.95
C GLY A 9 -11.03 35.88 -6.23
N PHE A 10 -11.14 36.18 -4.92
CA PHE A 10 -10.02 36.80 -4.20
C PHE A 10 -8.83 35.84 -4.03
N HIS A 11 -9.08 34.53 -3.93
CA HIS A 11 -8.00 33.53 -3.83
C HIS A 11 -7.12 33.54 -5.08
N GLY A 12 -7.76 33.51 -6.27
CA GLY A 12 -7.05 33.56 -7.55
C GLY A 12 -6.24 34.85 -7.73
N ARG A 13 -6.81 36.01 -7.37
CA ARG A 13 -6.08 37.29 -7.39
C ARG A 13 -4.89 37.29 -6.44
N ARG A 14 -5.03 36.73 -5.23
CA ARG A 14 -3.94 36.64 -4.25
C ARG A 14 -2.78 35.79 -4.77
N ILE A 15 -3.08 34.68 -5.46
CA ILE A 15 -2.06 33.85 -6.12
C ILE A 15 -1.39 34.64 -7.25
N ALA A 16 -2.18 35.29 -8.12
CA ALA A 16 -1.65 36.07 -9.23
C ALA A 16 -0.66 37.15 -8.78
N PHE A 17 -1.03 37.95 -7.77
CA PHE A 17 -0.15 38.97 -7.23
C PHE A 17 1.07 38.37 -6.51
N GLY A 18 0.91 37.23 -5.81
CA GLY A 18 2.02 36.51 -5.19
C GLY A 18 3.06 36.01 -6.20
N LEU A 19 2.63 35.70 -7.43
CA LEU A 19 3.49 35.30 -8.55
C LEU A 19 4.02 36.49 -9.37
N GLY A 20 3.75 37.73 -8.96
CA GLY A 20 4.19 38.93 -9.67
C GLY A 20 3.45 39.21 -10.99
N LEU A 21 2.30 38.57 -11.21
CA LEU A 21 1.48 38.80 -12.41
C LEU A 21 0.77 40.16 -12.36
N SER A 22 0.55 40.76 -13.52
CA SER A 22 -0.04 42.10 -13.62
C SER A 22 -1.00 42.25 -14.81
N GLY A 23 -1.84 43.29 -14.77
CA GLY A 23 -2.78 43.61 -15.84
C GLY A 23 -3.70 42.43 -16.19
N LYS A 24 -3.73 42.05 -17.48
CA LYS A 24 -4.58 40.96 -17.98
C LYS A 24 -4.20 39.59 -17.41
N GLN A 25 -2.96 39.39 -16.98
CA GLN A 25 -2.48 38.12 -16.41
C GLN A 25 -3.16 37.79 -15.09
N VAL A 26 -3.59 38.81 -14.33
CA VAL A 26 -4.31 38.60 -13.06
C VAL A 26 -5.67 37.96 -13.28
N ALA A 27 -6.39 38.42 -14.32
CA ALA A 27 -7.67 37.83 -14.70
C ALA A 27 -7.46 36.39 -15.19
N ALA A 28 -6.49 36.18 -16.09
CA ALA A 28 -6.15 34.84 -16.60
C ALA A 28 -5.78 33.86 -15.48
N MET A 29 -4.94 34.26 -14.53
CA MET A 29 -4.58 33.42 -13.39
C MET A 29 -5.78 33.13 -12.48
N THR A 30 -6.66 34.12 -12.28
CA THR A 30 -7.87 33.91 -11.46
C THR A 30 -8.81 32.88 -12.10
N GLU A 31 -8.99 32.93 -13.42
CA GLU A 31 -9.75 31.95 -14.19
C GLU A 31 -9.07 30.57 -14.19
N PHE A 32 -7.75 30.54 -14.34
CA PHE A 32 -6.96 29.32 -14.31
C PHE A 32 -7.08 28.60 -12.97
N VAL A 33 -6.91 29.30 -11.85
CA VAL A 33 -7.10 28.75 -10.49
C VAL A 33 -8.53 28.24 -10.29
N ALA A 34 -9.53 28.94 -10.83
CA ALA A 34 -10.92 28.48 -10.77
C ALA A 34 -11.15 27.20 -11.58
N ALA A 35 -10.52 27.07 -12.75
CA ALA A 35 -10.56 25.86 -13.55
C ALA A 35 -9.85 24.69 -12.85
N LEU A 36 -8.68 24.91 -12.26
CA LEU A 36 -7.97 23.90 -11.48
C LEU A 36 -8.77 23.43 -10.27
N TYR A 37 -9.34 24.35 -9.49
CA TYR A 37 -10.16 24.00 -8.34
C TYR A 37 -11.40 23.19 -8.75
N ARG A 38 -12.06 23.58 -9.84
CA ARG A 38 -13.20 22.83 -10.38
C ARG A 38 -12.75 21.43 -10.79
N GLY A 39 -11.67 21.29 -11.57
CA GLY A 39 -11.15 19.98 -11.96
C GLY A 39 -10.82 19.11 -10.75
N PHE A 40 -10.14 19.69 -9.75
CA PHE A 40 -9.81 19.01 -8.50
C PHE A 40 -11.05 18.45 -7.79
N THR A 41 -12.10 19.27 -7.62
CA THR A 41 -13.28 18.84 -6.85
C THR A 41 -14.26 18.00 -7.65
N THR A 42 -14.43 18.24 -8.96
CA THR A 42 -15.40 17.50 -9.77
C THR A 42 -14.92 16.11 -10.16
N LEU A 43 -13.60 15.92 -10.25
CA LEU A 43 -12.98 14.64 -10.61
C LEU A 43 -12.51 13.85 -9.38
N ASP A 44 -12.80 14.35 -8.17
CA ASP A 44 -12.25 13.81 -6.91
C ASP A 44 -10.73 13.58 -6.99
N ALA A 45 -10.02 14.59 -7.50
CA ALA A 45 -8.57 14.55 -7.55
C ALA A 45 -8.00 14.64 -6.13
N SER A 46 -6.98 13.84 -5.83
CA SER A 46 -6.15 13.97 -4.64
C SER A 46 -5.03 15.00 -4.85
N LEU A 47 -4.61 15.19 -6.10
CA LEU A 47 -3.60 16.17 -6.51
C LEU A 47 -3.87 16.69 -7.93
N VAL A 48 -3.71 18.00 -8.13
CA VAL A 48 -3.58 18.60 -9.46
C VAL A 48 -2.39 19.55 -9.42
N GLU A 49 -1.30 19.16 -10.08
CA GLU A 49 -0.06 19.92 -10.19
C GLU A 49 0.15 20.36 -11.63
N ILE A 50 0.48 21.64 -11.84
CA ILE A 50 0.87 22.19 -13.13
C ILE A 50 2.31 22.65 -13.01
N ASN A 51 3.22 21.98 -13.71
CA ASN A 51 4.63 22.28 -13.61
C ASN A 51 5.40 21.90 -14.90
N PRO A 52 5.72 22.87 -15.78
CA PRO A 52 5.63 24.31 -15.55
C PRO A 52 4.30 24.93 -15.99
N LEU A 53 3.86 25.94 -15.23
CA LEU A 53 2.88 26.93 -15.69
C LEU A 53 3.62 28.08 -16.37
N VAL A 54 3.51 28.16 -17.69
CA VAL A 54 4.30 29.07 -18.52
C VAL A 54 3.57 30.40 -18.72
N LEU A 55 4.30 31.50 -18.58
CA LEU A 55 3.90 32.80 -19.11
C LEU A 55 4.59 33.01 -20.47
N THR A 56 3.81 33.02 -21.55
CA THR A 56 4.34 33.18 -22.91
C THR A 56 4.78 34.62 -23.17
N GLY A 57 5.55 34.84 -24.26
CA GLY A 57 6.03 36.17 -24.64
C GLY A 57 4.91 37.17 -25.01
N ASP A 58 3.75 36.66 -25.43
CA ASP A 58 2.52 37.45 -25.66
C ASP A 58 1.65 37.59 -24.39
N GLY A 59 2.13 37.09 -23.24
CA GLY A 59 1.53 37.30 -21.92
C GLY A 59 0.38 36.36 -21.58
N GLN A 60 0.28 35.20 -22.24
CA GLN A 60 -0.72 34.16 -21.92
C GLN A 60 -0.17 33.17 -20.90
N LEU A 61 -1.08 32.62 -20.08
CA LEU A 61 -0.76 31.53 -19.16
C LEU A 61 -1.10 30.20 -19.81
N VAL A 62 -0.12 29.28 -19.83
CA VAL A 62 -0.25 27.97 -20.45
C VAL A 62 0.22 26.90 -19.47
N ALA A 63 -0.64 25.92 -19.19
CA ALA A 63 -0.24 24.69 -18.52
C ALA A 63 0.56 23.86 -19.53
N LEU A 64 1.89 23.91 -19.45
CA LEU A 64 2.73 23.15 -20.38
C LEU A 64 2.76 21.66 -20.03
N ASP A 65 2.72 21.37 -18.74
CA ASP A 65 2.69 20.01 -18.20
C ASP A 65 1.81 19.94 -16.96
N ALA A 66 1.19 18.80 -16.73
CA ALA A 66 0.25 18.55 -15.65
C ALA A 66 0.39 17.13 -15.10
N LYS A 67 0.45 17.02 -13.78
CA LYS A 67 0.32 15.75 -13.06
C LYS A 67 -0.94 15.77 -12.22
N MET A 68 -1.78 14.76 -12.40
CA MET A 68 -3.00 14.59 -11.64
C MET A 68 -2.98 13.25 -10.91
N GLY A 69 -3.43 13.25 -9.66
CA GLY A 69 -3.72 12.05 -8.89
C GLY A 69 -5.18 12.07 -8.49
N PHE A 70 -5.81 10.90 -8.44
CA PHE A 70 -7.23 10.75 -8.09
C PHE A 70 -7.38 10.06 -6.73
N ASP A 71 -8.53 10.20 -6.09
CA ASP A 71 -8.87 9.41 -4.90
C ASP A 71 -9.44 8.06 -5.34
N ASP A 72 -8.70 6.99 -5.09
CA ASP A 72 -9.10 5.61 -5.43
C ASP A 72 -10.48 5.25 -4.83
N ASN A 73 -10.82 5.81 -3.67
CA ASN A 73 -12.12 5.57 -3.04
C ASN A 73 -13.29 6.23 -3.78
N ALA A 74 -13.02 7.13 -4.71
CA ALA A 74 -14.01 7.83 -5.52
C ALA A 74 -14.08 7.29 -6.96
N LEU A 75 -13.18 6.41 -7.40
CA LEU A 75 -13.15 5.92 -8.79
C LEU A 75 -14.43 5.18 -9.19
N PHE A 76 -15.15 4.57 -8.25
CA PHE A 76 -16.43 3.88 -8.51
C PHE A 76 -17.50 4.78 -9.15
N ARG A 77 -17.38 6.11 -9.03
CA ARG A 77 -18.29 7.10 -9.64
C ARG A 77 -17.67 7.86 -10.83
N HIS A 78 -16.46 7.52 -11.26
CA HIS A 78 -15.72 8.12 -12.38
C HIS A 78 -15.25 7.06 -13.38
N PRO A 79 -16.17 6.40 -14.12
CA PRO A 79 -15.81 5.34 -15.07
C PRO A 79 -14.97 5.85 -16.26
N ASP A 80 -15.06 7.14 -16.56
CA ASP A 80 -14.24 7.81 -17.57
C ASP A 80 -12.78 7.97 -17.13
N ILE A 81 -12.51 8.17 -15.84
CA ILE A 81 -11.15 8.20 -15.28
C ILE A 81 -10.58 6.79 -15.20
N GLU A 82 -11.35 5.81 -14.72
CA GLU A 82 -10.92 4.42 -14.64
C GLU A 82 -10.52 3.87 -16.03
N ALA A 83 -11.22 4.29 -17.08
CA ALA A 83 -10.91 3.90 -18.46
C ALA A 83 -9.58 4.48 -18.99
N LEU A 84 -8.98 5.45 -18.31
CA LEU A 84 -7.67 6.02 -18.64
C LEU A 84 -6.51 5.33 -17.90
N ARG A 85 -6.80 4.38 -17.00
CA ARG A 85 -5.79 3.64 -16.27
C ARG A 85 -4.92 2.84 -17.23
N ASP A 86 -3.60 3.04 -17.14
CA ASP A 86 -2.60 2.31 -17.90
C ASP A 86 -1.89 1.31 -16.98
N GLU A 87 -2.30 0.05 -17.05
CA GLU A 87 -1.72 -1.02 -16.24
C GLU A 87 -0.26 -1.34 -16.62
N ASP A 88 0.21 -0.92 -17.80
CA ASP A 88 1.60 -1.13 -18.23
C ASP A 88 2.60 -0.24 -17.47
N GLU A 89 2.14 0.85 -16.82
CA GLU A 89 2.95 1.71 -15.95
C GLU A 89 2.96 1.27 -14.48
N GLU A 90 2.20 0.22 -14.11
CA GLU A 90 2.12 -0.28 -12.74
C GLU A 90 3.05 -1.48 -12.50
N ASP A 91 3.41 -1.73 -11.23
CA ASP A 91 4.18 -2.94 -10.89
C ASP A 91 3.29 -4.19 -11.08
N PRO A 92 3.72 -5.21 -11.84
CA PRO A 92 2.90 -6.40 -12.11
C PRO A 92 2.50 -7.18 -10.85
N ILE A 93 3.30 -7.14 -9.78
CA ILE A 93 3.03 -7.80 -8.51
C ILE A 93 1.94 -7.05 -7.75
N GLU A 94 2.00 -5.71 -7.75
CA GLU A 94 0.97 -4.85 -7.15
C GLU A 94 -0.37 -4.99 -7.88
N LEU A 95 -0.34 -5.02 -9.23
CA LEU A 95 -1.53 -5.24 -10.05
C LEU A 95 -2.18 -6.60 -9.77
N GLU A 96 -1.38 -7.68 -9.69
CA GLU A 96 -1.90 -9.00 -9.35
C GLU A 96 -2.46 -9.04 -7.94
N ALA A 97 -1.80 -8.41 -6.95
CA ALA A 97 -2.30 -8.29 -5.59
C ALA A 97 -3.67 -7.57 -5.53
N GLY A 98 -3.82 -6.49 -6.31
CA GLY A 98 -5.06 -5.73 -6.43
C GLY A 98 -6.26 -6.60 -6.85
N LYS A 99 -6.06 -7.57 -7.76
CA LYS A 99 -7.13 -8.50 -8.20
C LYS A 99 -7.68 -9.37 -7.06
N HIS A 100 -6.88 -9.61 -6.02
CA HIS A 100 -7.28 -10.38 -4.84
C HIS A 100 -7.70 -9.49 -3.66
N ALA A 101 -7.83 -8.18 -3.88
CA ALA A 101 -8.06 -7.17 -2.85
C ALA A 101 -7.03 -7.25 -1.71
N LEU A 102 -5.75 -7.39 -2.10
CA LEU A 102 -4.59 -7.33 -1.23
C LEU A 102 -3.90 -5.98 -1.44
N ASN A 103 -3.59 -5.28 -0.34
CA ASN A 103 -2.78 -4.07 -0.42
C ASN A 103 -1.31 -4.48 -0.35
N TYR A 104 -0.62 -4.50 -1.48
CA TYR A 104 0.78 -4.88 -1.60
C TYR A 104 1.58 -3.68 -2.09
N VAL A 105 2.78 -3.48 -1.54
CA VAL A 105 3.77 -2.54 -2.08
C VAL A 105 5.12 -3.23 -2.10
N LYS A 106 5.81 -3.21 -3.23
CA LYS A 106 7.14 -3.82 -3.35
C LYS A 106 8.21 -2.97 -2.66
N LEU A 107 9.14 -3.62 -1.95
CA LEU A 107 10.34 -3.00 -1.37
C LEU A 107 11.61 -3.78 -1.75
N ASP A 108 12.78 -3.19 -1.51
CA ASP A 108 14.09 -3.75 -1.91
C ASP A 108 14.72 -4.73 -0.90
N GLY A 109 13.97 -5.16 0.12
CA GLY A 109 14.47 -6.06 1.15
C GLY A 109 14.39 -7.55 0.81
N ASN A 110 14.62 -8.37 1.82
CA ASN A 110 14.73 -9.83 1.72
C ASN A 110 13.76 -10.60 2.65
N ILE A 111 13.11 -9.93 3.61
CA ILE A 111 12.10 -10.54 4.47
C ILE A 111 10.73 -10.05 4.08
N VAL A 112 9.88 -10.97 3.64
CA VAL A 112 8.49 -10.63 3.35
C VAL A 112 7.66 -10.64 4.61
N CYS A 113 6.79 -9.66 4.77
CA CYS A 113 5.76 -9.67 5.80
C CYS A 113 4.37 -9.90 5.19
N MET A 114 3.55 -10.73 5.84
CA MET A 114 2.12 -10.86 5.57
C MET A 114 1.36 -10.57 6.86
N VAL A 115 0.57 -9.50 6.86
CA VAL A 115 -0.01 -8.93 8.06
C VAL A 115 -1.48 -8.57 7.84
N ASN A 116 -2.29 -8.57 8.90
CA ASN A 116 -3.64 -8.01 8.85
C ASN A 116 -3.69 -6.62 9.51
N GLY A 117 -4.02 -5.60 8.72
CA GLY A 117 -4.08 -4.21 9.09
C GLY A 117 -2.82 -3.42 8.75
N ALA A 118 -2.98 -2.36 7.97
CA ALA A 118 -1.90 -1.49 7.50
C ALA A 118 -0.97 -0.98 8.60
N GLY A 119 -1.52 -0.59 9.77
CA GLY A 119 -0.71 -0.12 10.90
C GLY A 119 0.23 -1.19 11.45
N LEU A 120 -0.25 -2.43 11.58
CA LEU A 120 0.57 -3.56 12.03
C LEU A 120 1.57 -3.97 10.95
N ALA A 121 1.20 -3.87 9.67
CA ALA A 121 2.10 -4.13 8.55
C ALA A 121 3.30 -3.16 8.58
N MET A 122 3.06 -1.86 8.75
CA MET A 122 4.12 -0.85 8.94
C MET A 122 4.99 -1.16 10.17
N ALA A 123 4.39 -1.43 11.32
CA ALA A 123 5.15 -1.78 12.51
C ALA A 123 5.99 -3.07 12.33
N THR A 124 5.53 -4.01 11.51
CA THR A 124 6.23 -5.26 11.22
C THR A 124 7.45 -5.01 10.34
N MET A 125 7.33 -4.11 9.35
CA MET A 125 8.47 -3.65 8.55
C MET A 125 9.51 -2.94 9.43
N ASP A 126 9.07 -2.03 10.30
CA ASP A 126 9.93 -1.28 11.19
C ASP A 126 10.72 -2.20 12.14
N ILE A 127 10.06 -3.20 12.74
CA ILE A 127 10.73 -4.11 13.67
C ILE A 127 11.71 -5.05 12.96
N ILE A 128 11.43 -5.48 11.72
CA ILE A 128 12.40 -6.23 10.91
C ILE A 128 13.67 -5.39 10.71
N GLN A 129 13.49 -4.12 10.34
CA GLN A 129 14.60 -3.19 10.15
C GLN A 129 15.37 -2.92 11.44
N LEU A 130 14.67 -2.80 12.57
CA LEU A 130 15.26 -2.63 13.89
C LEU A 130 16.19 -3.80 14.27
N TYR A 131 15.87 -5.02 13.84
CA TYR A 131 16.70 -6.22 14.06
C TYR A 131 17.77 -6.45 12.98
N GLY A 132 17.85 -5.56 11.98
CA GLY A 132 18.98 -5.47 11.07
C GLY A 132 18.86 -6.30 9.80
N GLU A 133 17.64 -6.57 9.32
CA GLU A 133 17.36 -7.03 7.96
C GLU A 133 16.44 -6.03 7.25
N SER A 134 16.06 -6.26 6.00
CA SER A 134 15.21 -5.31 5.26
C SER A 134 13.89 -5.95 4.84
N PRO A 135 12.74 -5.27 5.07
CA PRO A 135 11.46 -5.75 4.58
C PRO A 135 11.41 -5.71 3.05
N ALA A 136 10.96 -6.79 2.43
CA ALA A 136 10.87 -6.97 0.98
C ALA A 136 9.54 -6.46 0.39
N ASN A 137 8.57 -6.16 1.25
CA ASN A 137 7.27 -5.66 0.86
C ASN A 137 6.52 -5.05 2.06
N PHE A 138 5.49 -4.29 1.75
CA PHE A 138 4.31 -4.13 2.58
C PHE A 138 3.22 -5.08 2.08
N LEU A 139 2.50 -5.77 2.96
CA LEU A 139 1.30 -6.52 2.60
C LEU A 139 0.28 -6.54 3.72
N ASP A 140 -0.87 -5.95 3.45
CA ASP A 140 -2.07 -6.03 4.28
C ASP A 140 -3.12 -6.94 3.62
N VAL A 141 -3.40 -8.10 4.25
CA VAL A 141 -4.43 -9.05 3.80
C VAL A 141 -5.86 -8.66 4.26
N GLY A 142 -5.98 -7.58 5.03
CA GLY A 142 -7.22 -7.06 5.60
C GLY A 142 -7.72 -7.86 6.81
N GLY A 143 -8.81 -7.37 7.45
CA GLY A 143 -9.37 -7.99 8.66
C GLY A 143 -10.04 -9.36 8.44
N GLY A 144 -10.36 -9.70 7.19
CA GLY A 144 -10.95 -10.99 6.80
C GLY A 144 -9.97 -11.80 5.97
N ALA A 145 -8.95 -12.38 6.62
CA ALA A 145 -7.95 -13.23 5.97
C ALA A 145 -8.55 -14.61 5.66
N SER A 146 -9.23 -14.75 4.52
CA SER A 146 -9.71 -16.06 4.05
C SER A 146 -8.54 -16.91 3.54
N THR A 147 -8.72 -18.23 3.49
CA THR A 147 -7.70 -19.16 2.97
C THR A 147 -7.29 -18.82 1.54
N GLU A 148 -8.24 -18.40 0.69
CA GLU A 148 -7.97 -18.01 -0.70
C GLU A 148 -7.07 -16.78 -0.76
N LYS A 149 -7.37 -15.75 0.04
CA LYS A 149 -6.55 -14.53 0.12
C LYS A 149 -5.14 -14.82 0.62
N VAL A 150 -5.02 -15.65 1.66
CA VAL A 150 -3.72 -16.07 2.21
C VAL A 150 -2.92 -16.87 1.18
N THR A 151 -3.58 -17.76 0.43
CA THR A 151 -2.94 -18.55 -0.62
C THR A 151 -2.48 -17.68 -1.79
N ALA A 152 -3.30 -16.73 -2.23
CA ALA A 152 -2.93 -15.75 -3.25
C ALA A 152 -1.73 -14.91 -2.79
N ALA A 153 -1.76 -14.41 -1.55
CA ALA A 153 -0.64 -13.70 -0.93
C ALA A 153 0.66 -14.53 -0.98
N PHE A 154 0.63 -15.79 -0.56
CA PHE A 154 1.81 -16.67 -0.64
C PHE A 154 2.32 -16.85 -2.07
N LYS A 155 1.44 -17.03 -3.06
CA LYS A 155 1.84 -17.16 -4.47
C LYS A 155 2.53 -15.90 -4.99
N ILE A 156 1.99 -14.73 -4.66
CA ILE A 156 2.54 -13.42 -5.04
C ILE A 156 3.93 -13.24 -4.40
N ILE A 157 4.03 -13.50 -3.09
CA ILE A 157 5.25 -13.35 -2.31
C ILE A 157 6.37 -14.26 -2.81
N LEU A 158 6.07 -15.52 -3.12
CA LEU A 158 7.07 -16.51 -3.51
C LEU A 158 7.56 -16.33 -4.96
N ASN A 159 6.93 -15.45 -5.74
CA ASN A 159 7.42 -15.10 -7.08
C ASN A 159 8.56 -14.08 -7.04
N ASP A 160 8.78 -13.39 -5.92
CA ASP A 160 9.89 -12.46 -5.78
C ASP A 160 11.20 -13.21 -5.42
N PRO A 161 12.22 -13.20 -6.30
CA PRO A 161 13.46 -13.93 -6.09
C PRO A 161 14.32 -13.37 -4.95
N ASN A 162 14.05 -12.15 -4.47
CA ASN A 162 14.81 -11.53 -3.38
C ASN A 162 14.40 -12.06 -2.00
N VAL A 163 13.26 -12.77 -1.92
CA VAL A 163 12.71 -13.26 -0.65
C VAL A 163 13.56 -14.39 -0.10
N LYS A 164 14.06 -14.19 1.12
CA LYS A 164 14.85 -15.17 1.87
C LYS A 164 14.14 -15.69 3.12
N GLY A 165 13.07 -15.03 3.55
CA GLY A 165 12.26 -15.44 4.69
C GLY A 165 10.91 -14.76 4.71
N ILE A 166 9.95 -15.38 5.40
CA ILE A 166 8.57 -14.88 5.51
C ILE A 166 8.23 -14.72 6.99
N LEU A 167 7.70 -13.55 7.35
CA LEU A 167 7.09 -13.27 8.65
C LEU A 167 5.58 -13.08 8.46
N VAL A 168 4.80 -14.05 8.96
CA VAL A 168 3.35 -13.91 9.09
C VAL A 168 3.05 -13.37 10.49
N ASN A 169 2.47 -12.19 10.56
CA ASN A 169 2.09 -11.53 11.81
C ASN A 169 0.59 -11.23 11.77
N ILE A 170 -0.21 -12.01 12.50
CA ILE A 170 -1.66 -11.85 12.50
C ILE A 170 -2.22 -11.66 13.90
N PHE A 171 -2.92 -10.54 14.08
CA PHE A 171 -3.70 -10.26 15.28
C PHE A 171 -5.18 -10.59 15.04
N GLY A 172 -5.62 -11.75 15.54
CA GLY A 172 -6.94 -12.34 15.39
C GLY A 172 -8.03 -11.65 16.20
N GLY A 173 -8.30 -10.38 15.88
CA GLY A 173 -9.36 -9.58 16.52
C GLY A 173 -10.73 -10.23 16.42
N ILE A 174 -11.40 -10.11 15.28
CA ILE A 174 -12.70 -10.77 15.02
C ILE A 174 -12.52 -12.22 14.54
N MET A 175 -11.38 -12.51 13.90
CA MET A 175 -11.05 -13.83 13.37
C MET A 175 -10.39 -14.71 14.44
N ARG A 176 -10.72 -16.01 14.47
CA ARG A 176 -10.08 -16.95 15.38
C ARG A 176 -8.74 -17.44 14.82
N CYS A 177 -7.72 -17.51 15.67
CA CYS A 177 -6.36 -17.89 15.30
C CYS A 177 -6.23 -19.33 14.80
N ASP A 178 -7.12 -20.23 15.20
CA ASP A 178 -7.16 -21.61 14.71
C ASP A 178 -7.57 -21.69 13.24
N VAL A 179 -8.60 -20.95 12.83
CA VAL A 179 -9.02 -20.84 11.42
C VAL A 179 -7.91 -20.23 10.57
N ILE A 180 -7.26 -19.19 11.07
CA ILE A 180 -6.12 -18.55 10.39
C ILE A 180 -4.95 -19.55 10.25
N ALA A 181 -4.61 -20.27 11.32
CA ALA A 181 -3.55 -21.27 11.31
C ALA A 181 -3.83 -22.39 10.30
N GLU A 182 -5.07 -22.89 10.22
CA GLU A 182 -5.49 -23.85 9.19
C GLU A 182 -5.28 -23.29 7.78
N GLY A 183 -5.68 -22.03 7.55
CA GLY A 183 -5.48 -21.36 6.26
C GLY A 183 -4.01 -21.21 5.88
N ILE A 184 -3.15 -20.81 6.83
CA ILE A 184 -1.69 -20.72 6.62
C ILE A 184 -1.11 -22.09 6.29
N VAL A 185 -1.46 -23.13 7.05
CA VAL A 185 -0.94 -24.49 6.84
C VAL A 185 -1.39 -25.06 5.49
N ALA A 186 -2.65 -24.83 5.11
CA ALA A 186 -3.19 -25.24 3.82
C ALA A 186 -2.47 -24.54 2.67
N ALA A 187 -2.35 -23.21 2.74
CA ALA A 187 -1.66 -22.40 1.74
C ALA A 187 -0.19 -22.82 1.60
N ALA A 188 0.53 -22.95 2.72
CA ALA A 188 1.93 -23.37 2.79
C ALA A 188 2.19 -24.73 2.12
N ARG A 189 1.26 -25.68 2.26
CA ARG A 189 1.34 -26.99 1.60
C ARG A 189 1.08 -26.90 0.10
N GLU A 190 0.18 -26.02 -0.33
CA GLU A 190 -0.14 -25.82 -1.74
C GLU A 190 1.02 -25.17 -2.50
N VAL A 191 1.67 -24.15 -1.91
CA VAL A 191 2.70 -23.36 -2.60
C VAL A 191 4.12 -23.93 -2.52
N ASN A 192 4.31 -25.05 -1.81
CA ASN A 192 5.62 -25.70 -1.60
C ASN A 192 6.71 -24.70 -1.15
N LEU A 193 6.59 -24.21 0.09
CA LEU A 193 7.52 -23.25 0.68
C LEU A 193 8.98 -23.73 0.62
N HIS A 194 9.84 -22.91 0.00
CA HIS A 194 11.28 -23.12 -0.09
C HIS A 194 12.10 -22.13 0.77
N VAL A 195 11.43 -21.15 1.38
CA VAL A 195 12.02 -20.19 2.32
C VAL A 195 11.46 -20.41 3.73
N PRO A 196 12.23 -20.08 4.78
CA PRO A 196 11.78 -20.20 6.16
C PRO A 196 10.55 -19.33 6.46
N LEU A 197 9.60 -19.91 7.18
CA LEU A 197 8.35 -19.26 7.58
C LEU A 197 8.31 -19.08 9.10
N VAL A 198 8.25 -17.83 9.56
CA VAL A 198 8.00 -17.48 10.97
C VAL A 198 6.56 -16.99 11.10
N VAL A 199 5.83 -17.50 12.09
CA VAL A 199 4.43 -17.16 12.32
C VAL A 199 4.23 -16.68 13.75
N TRP A 200 3.70 -15.47 13.91
CA TRP A 200 3.15 -14.99 15.16
C TRP A 200 1.63 -14.80 15.02
N LEU A 201 0.90 -15.46 15.90
CA LEU A 201 -0.55 -15.30 16.07
C LEU A 201 -0.83 -14.79 17.47
N GLU A 202 -1.79 -13.88 17.57
CA GLU A 202 -2.32 -13.36 18.83
C GLU A 202 -3.84 -13.18 18.72
N GLY A 203 -4.60 -13.46 19.79
CA GLY A 203 -6.06 -13.30 19.78
C GLY A 203 -6.85 -14.55 20.19
N THR A 204 -8.10 -14.65 19.73
CA THR A 204 -9.00 -15.74 20.13
C THR A 204 -8.49 -17.09 19.62
N ASN A 205 -8.48 -18.13 20.48
CA ASN A 205 -7.96 -19.48 20.18
C ASN A 205 -6.48 -19.54 19.79
N VAL A 206 -5.66 -18.58 20.22
CA VAL A 206 -4.22 -18.55 19.91
C VAL A 206 -3.49 -19.84 20.29
N GLU A 207 -3.81 -20.44 21.44
CA GLU A 207 -3.20 -21.70 21.88
C GLU A 207 -3.46 -22.85 20.90
N LEU A 208 -4.70 -22.93 20.39
CA LEU A 208 -5.08 -23.92 19.40
C LEU A 208 -4.43 -23.64 18.04
N GLY A 209 -4.37 -22.37 17.61
CA GLY A 209 -3.65 -21.97 16.40
C GLY A 209 -2.16 -22.33 16.45
N ARG A 210 -1.48 -22.05 17.57
CA ARG A 210 -0.08 -22.44 17.80
C ARG A 210 0.10 -23.96 17.77
N LYS A 211 -0.84 -24.72 18.34
CA LYS A 211 -0.83 -26.18 18.28
C LYS A 211 -0.97 -26.70 16.84
N LEU A 212 -1.89 -26.14 16.05
CA LEU A 212 -2.09 -26.50 14.64
C LEU A 212 -0.83 -26.22 13.80
N LEU A 213 -0.20 -25.05 14.02
CA LEU A 213 1.07 -24.70 13.40
C LEU A 213 2.17 -25.71 13.76
N GLY A 214 2.36 -25.99 15.06
CA GLY A 214 3.40 -26.93 15.53
C GLY A 214 3.18 -28.39 15.11
N GLN A 215 1.94 -28.80 14.83
CA GLN A 215 1.58 -30.15 14.38
C GLN A 215 1.50 -30.28 12.86
N SER A 216 1.74 -29.19 12.12
CA SER A 216 1.57 -29.16 10.65
C SER A 216 2.58 -30.02 9.88
N GLY A 217 3.72 -30.35 10.49
CA GLY A 217 4.84 -31.03 9.83
C GLY A 217 5.58 -30.16 8.82
N LEU A 218 5.24 -28.87 8.72
CA LEU A 218 5.91 -27.90 7.86
C LEU A 218 7.14 -27.30 8.59
N PRO A 219 8.17 -26.88 7.85
CA PRO A 219 9.32 -26.15 8.41
C PRO A 219 8.92 -24.70 8.75
N LEU A 220 8.02 -24.55 9.74
CA LEU A 220 7.58 -23.27 10.26
C LEU A 220 8.06 -23.07 11.70
N ILE A 221 8.26 -21.81 12.07
CA ILE A 221 8.72 -21.41 13.39
C ILE A 221 7.65 -20.54 14.03
N ALA A 222 7.05 -21.04 15.11
CA ALA A 222 6.09 -20.26 15.89
C ALA A 222 6.82 -19.26 16.79
N ALA A 223 6.34 -18.02 16.81
CA ALA A 223 6.82 -16.96 17.69
C ALA A 223 5.83 -16.68 18.83
N GLU A 224 6.36 -16.27 19.98
CA GLU A 224 5.59 -16.09 21.21
C GLU A 224 4.98 -14.68 21.31
N ASN A 225 5.70 -13.69 20.80
CA ASN A 225 5.33 -12.28 20.78
C ASN A 225 5.97 -11.57 19.58
N PHE A 226 5.65 -10.28 19.41
CA PHE A 226 6.10 -9.50 18.26
C PHE A 226 7.63 -9.44 18.13
N GLU A 227 8.31 -9.21 19.25
CA GLU A 227 9.76 -9.05 19.30
C GLU A 227 10.47 -10.36 18.96
N ASP A 228 9.97 -11.47 19.53
CA ASP A 228 10.46 -12.82 19.26
C ASP A 228 10.28 -13.20 17.79
N ALA A 229 9.16 -12.82 17.17
CA ALA A 229 8.90 -13.10 15.76
C ALA A 229 9.92 -12.41 14.84
N ALA A 230 10.21 -11.13 15.12
CA ALA A 230 11.18 -10.35 14.36
C ALA A 230 12.60 -10.91 14.52
N LYS A 231 13.04 -11.22 15.74
CA LYS A 231 14.35 -11.85 15.99
C LYS A 231 14.49 -13.18 15.25
N LYS A 232 13.49 -14.06 15.39
CA LYS A 232 13.51 -15.38 14.76
C LYS A 232 13.61 -15.31 13.24
N VAL A 233 12.84 -14.44 12.58
CA VAL A 233 12.90 -14.35 11.11
C VAL A 233 14.25 -13.82 10.64
N VAL A 234 14.79 -12.83 11.34
CA VAL A 234 16.12 -12.26 11.04
C VAL A 234 17.22 -13.29 11.24
N ASP A 235 17.23 -13.99 12.37
CA ASP A 235 18.27 -14.97 12.70
C ASP A 235 18.29 -16.11 11.67
N VAL A 236 17.11 -16.57 11.26
CA VAL A 236 16.97 -17.67 10.30
C VAL A 236 17.40 -17.25 8.90
N VAL A 237 17.09 -16.01 8.48
CA VAL A 237 17.57 -15.47 7.20
C VAL A 237 19.09 -15.29 7.21
N LYS A 238 19.67 -14.80 8.31
CA LYS A 238 21.13 -14.67 8.47
C LYS A 238 21.85 -16.02 8.48
N ALA A 239 21.24 -17.05 9.06
CA ALA A 239 21.80 -18.40 9.08
C ALA A 239 21.74 -19.11 7.71
N ALA A 240 20.83 -18.70 6.83
CA ALA A 240 20.66 -19.24 5.49
C ALA A 240 21.45 -18.49 4.40
N ALA A 241 22.04 -17.34 4.74
CA ALA A 241 22.86 -16.51 3.85
C ALA A 241 24.32 -16.97 3.80
#